data_AF-A0A0F9H381-F1
#
_entry.id   AF-A0A0F9H381-F1
#
_cell.length_a   1.000
_cell.length_b   1.000
_cell.length_c   1.000
_cell.angle_alpha   90.00
_cell.angle_beta   90.00
_cell.angle_gamma   90.00
#
_symmetry.space_group_name_H-M   'P 1'
#
loop_
_entity.id
_entity.type
_entity.pdbx_description
1 polymer ?
#
loop_
_entity_poly.entity_id
_entity_poly.type
_entity_poly.pdbx_seq_one_letter_code
_entity_poly.pdbx_strand_id
1 'polypeptide(L)'
;MNVRISEARKKVRCRYCDQHIEVGEFKVVCTYFMKLKHSDKTWTKTMHFHAKDPYCWIDRGILEVGMRPHTENRGRKPDALSDELKLRRQQILRRRASVMQRIGVEMMGRSRPDKLVHLTQMLETMAAEIEAFGGVPKSWK
;
A
#
# COMPACT_ATOMS: atom_id res chain seq x y z
N MET A 1 7.63 -8.47 -10.05
CA MET A 1 7.85 -9.90 -10.33
C MET A 1 6.80 -10.30 -11.33
N ASN A 2 7.18 -11.01 -12.39
CA ASN A 2 6.23 -11.53 -13.37
C ASN A 2 6.14 -13.04 -13.22
N VAL A 3 4.92 -13.58 -13.23
CA VAL A 3 4.65 -15.01 -13.15
C VAL A 3 3.86 -15.42 -14.38
N ARG A 4 4.28 -16.49 -15.05
CA ARG A 4 3.54 -17.08 -16.17
C ARG A 4 3.65 -18.60 -16.16
N ILE A 5 2.62 -19.25 -16.66
CA ILE A 5 2.62 -20.69 -16.91
C ILE A 5 2.92 -20.92 -18.40
N SER A 6 3.78 -21.88 -18.70
CA SER A 6 4.11 -22.23 -20.09
C SER A 6 4.56 -23.68 -20.18
N GLU A 7 4.40 -24.31 -21.33
CA GLU A 7 4.95 -25.63 -21.61
C GLU A 7 6.49 -25.63 -21.70
N ALA A 8 7.11 -26.68 -21.19
CA ALA A 8 8.55 -26.87 -21.22
C ALA A 8 9.00 -27.40 -22.58
N ARG A 9 9.60 -26.52 -23.40
CA ARG A 9 10.21 -26.90 -24.69
C ARG A 9 11.55 -27.63 -24.59
N LYS A 10 12.13 -27.69 -23.39
CA LYS A 10 13.39 -28.38 -23.07
C LYS A 10 13.35 -28.81 -21.61
N LYS A 11 14.19 -29.78 -21.23
CA LYS A 11 14.36 -30.14 -19.82
C LYS A 11 14.86 -28.93 -19.03
N VAL A 12 14.20 -28.64 -17.92
CA VAL A 12 14.55 -27.51 -17.06
C VAL A 12 14.56 -27.95 -15.61
N ARG A 13 15.57 -27.54 -14.85
CA ARG A 13 15.63 -27.81 -13.41
C ARG A 13 14.67 -26.91 -12.64
N CYS A 14 13.82 -27.52 -11.81
CA CYS A 14 13.00 -26.81 -10.84
C CYS A 14 13.88 -26.16 -9.78
N ARG A 15 13.59 -24.90 -9.44
CA ARG A 15 14.40 -24.14 -8.49
C ARG A 15 14.12 -24.48 -7.03
N TYR A 16 13.04 -25.19 -6.74
CA TYR A 16 12.66 -25.55 -5.37
C TYR A 16 13.16 -26.95 -4.98
N CYS A 17 12.74 -27.98 -5.71
CA CYS A 17 13.07 -29.38 -5.41
C CYS A 17 14.29 -29.91 -6.17
N ASP A 18 14.91 -29.11 -7.04
CA ASP A 18 16.06 -29.47 -7.89
C ASP A 18 15.84 -30.62 -8.89
N GLN A 19 14.65 -31.19 -8.94
CA GLN A 19 14.26 -32.16 -9.96
C GLN A 19 14.02 -31.49 -11.32
N HIS A 20 14.07 -32.30 -12.38
CA HIS A 20 13.80 -31.81 -13.73
C HIS A 20 12.29 -31.71 -14.00
N ILE A 21 11.93 -30.72 -14.80
CA ILE A 21 10.65 -30.58 -15.48
C ILE A 21 10.89 -31.08 -16.90
N GLU A 22 10.16 -32.11 -17.28
CA GLU A 22 10.35 -32.82 -18.54
C GLU A 22 9.78 -32.03 -19.73
N VAL A 23 10.20 -32.39 -20.95
CA VAL A 23 9.69 -31.76 -22.17
C VAL A 23 8.21 -32.08 -22.32
N GLY A 24 7.40 -31.07 -22.65
CA GLY A 24 5.95 -31.18 -22.78
C GLY A 24 5.18 -30.94 -21.47
N GLU A 25 5.86 -30.90 -20.32
CA GLU A 25 5.21 -30.57 -19.06
C GLU A 25 4.98 -29.07 -18.89
N PHE A 26 3.91 -28.68 -18.20
CA PHE A 26 3.71 -27.29 -17.81
C PHE A 26 4.65 -26.90 -16.66
N LYS A 27 5.24 -25.71 -16.78
CA LYS A 27 6.07 -25.08 -15.75
C LYS A 27 5.59 -23.67 -15.42
N VAL A 28 5.84 -23.27 -14.18
CA VAL A 28 5.74 -21.88 -13.76
C VAL A 28 7.09 -21.20 -13.98
N VAL A 29 7.07 -20.05 -14.63
CA VAL A 29 8.22 -19.19 -14.86
C VAL A 29 8.05 -17.93 -14.04
N CYS A 30 8.96 -17.72 -13.08
CA CYS A 30 8.99 -16.52 -12.24
C CYS A 30 10.17 -15.65 -12.63
N THR A 31 9.89 -14.41 -13.00
CA THR A 31 10.88 -13.42 -13.41
C THR A 31 10.99 -12.33 -12.35
N TYR A 32 12.18 -12.21 -11.76
CA TYR A 32 12.53 -11.23 -10.75
C TYR A 32 13.39 -10.14 -11.36
N PHE A 33 13.06 -8.88 -11.07
CA PHE A 33 13.86 -7.72 -11.45
C PHE A 33 14.73 -7.34 -10.24
N MET A 34 16.02 -7.56 -10.35
CA MET A 34 17.00 -7.34 -9.30
C MET A 34 17.76 -6.05 -9.58
N LYS A 35 17.98 -5.22 -8.56
CA LYS A 35 18.88 -4.05 -8.64
C LYS A 35 20.27 -4.42 -8.14
N LEU A 36 21.30 -3.88 -8.76
CA LEU A 36 22.66 -3.95 -8.22
C LEU A 36 22.75 -3.03 -6.99
N LYS A 37 23.46 -3.47 -5.93
CA LYS A 37 23.53 -2.75 -4.65
C LYS A 37 24.03 -1.30 -4.76
N HIS A 38 24.81 -0.99 -5.80
CA HIS A 38 25.45 0.32 -6.00
C HIS A 38 25.30 0.83 -7.43
N SER A 39 24.26 0.41 -8.15
CA SER A 39 24.00 0.88 -9.51
C SER A 39 22.51 0.85 -9.82
N ASP A 40 22.05 1.82 -10.61
CA ASP A 40 20.68 1.82 -11.15
C ASP A 40 20.44 0.76 -12.22
N LYS A 41 21.48 0.01 -12.61
CA LYS A 41 21.34 -1.11 -13.52
C LYS A 41 20.50 -2.21 -12.88
N THR A 42 19.46 -2.59 -13.60
CA THR A 42 18.60 -3.73 -13.29
C THR A 42 19.06 -4.95 -14.07
N TRP A 43 18.93 -6.12 -13.47
CA TRP A 43 19.09 -7.39 -14.16
C TRP A 43 17.94 -8.31 -13.82
N THR A 44 17.69 -9.26 -14.70
CA THR A 44 16.52 -10.12 -14.62
C THR A 44 16.95 -11.52 -14.24
N LYS A 45 16.38 -12.06 -13.15
CA LYS A 45 16.57 -13.44 -12.73
C LYS A 45 15.32 -14.25 -13.05
N THR A 46 15.47 -15.25 -13.90
CA THR A 46 14.39 -16.17 -14.25
C THR A 46 14.53 -17.47 -13.47
N MET A 47 13.44 -17.93 -12.85
CA MET A 47 13.35 -19.21 -12.14
C MET A 47 12.22 -20.05 -12.70
N HIS A 48 12.37 -21.37 -12.61
CA HIS A 48 11.41 -22.34 -13.12
C HIS A 48 10.96 -23.27 -12.01
N PHE A 49 9.68 -23.62 -11.99
CA PHE A 49 9.07 -24.47 -10.97
C PHE A 49 8.05 -25.43 -11.60
N HIS A 50 7.83 -26.59 -10.97
CA HIS A 50 6.74 -27.49 -11.36
C HIS A 50 5.38 -26.78 -11.23
N ALA A 51 4.54 -26.94 -12.26
CA ALA A 51 3.16 -26.45 -12.27
C ALA A 51 2.14 -27.55 -11.91
N LYS A 52 2.61 -28.69 -11.40
CA LYS A 52 1.82 -29.84 -10.95
C LYS A 52 2.19 -30.19 -9.51
N ASP A 53 1.36 -30.98 -8.86
CA ASP A 53 1.60 -31.48 -7.50
C ASP A 53 2.94 -32.23 -7.40
N PRO A 54 3.82 -31.90 -6.42
CA PRO A 54 3.71 -30.78 -5.49
C PRO A 54 3.98 -29.44 -6.18
N TYR A 55 3.05 -28.49 -6.04
CA TYR A 55 3.11 -27.16 -6.65
C TYR A 55 4.26 -26.32 -6.08
N CYS A 56 5.49 -26.63 -6.51
CA CYS A 56 6.75 -26.17 -5.96
C CYS A 56 6.89 -24.64 -5.83
N TRP A 57 6.20 -23.88 -6.70
CA TRP A 57 6.20 -22.42 -6.66
C TRP A 57 5.37 -21.86 -5.49
N ILE A 58 4.31 -22.57 -5.07
CA ILE A 58 3.46 -22.22 -3.94
C ILE A 58 4.23 -22.48 -2.65
N ASP A 59 4.81 -23.68 -2.50
CA ASP A 59 5.59 -24.06 -1.31
C ASP A 59 6.74 -23.06 -1.08
N ARG A 60 7.46 -22.72 -2.15
CA ARG A 60 8.51 -21.71 -2.08
C ARG A 60 7.96 -20.34 -1.67
N GLY A 61 6.78 -19.97 -2.18
CA GLY A 61 6.10 -18.73 -1.81
C GLY A 61 5.74 -18.68 -0.32
N ILE A 62 5.19 -19.76 0.23
CA ILE A 62 4.85 -19.88 1.65
C ILE A 62 6.10 -19.71 2.53
N LEU A 63 7.18 -20.43 2.20
CA LEU A 63 8.45 -20.32 2.93
C LEU A 63 9.01 -18.90 2.88
N GLU A 64 8.99 -18.28 1.70
CA GLU A 64 9.51 -16.93 1.50
C GLU A 64 8.69 -15.87 2.26
N VAL A 65 7.37 -16.03 2.33
CA VAL A 65 6.49 -15.17 3.14
C VAL A 65 6.77 -15.39 4.64
N GLY A 66 6.95 -16.64 5.08
CA GLY A 66 7.24 -16.98 6.47
C GLY A 66 8.60 -16.48 6.97
N MET A 67 9.61 -16.43 6.10
CA MET A 67 10.94 -15.90 6.46
C MET A 67 11.00 -14.37 6.53
N ARG A 68 10.02 -13.67 5.95
CA ARG A 68 10.01 -12.20 5.97
C ARG A 68 9.39 -11.73 7.28
N PRO A 69 10.11 -10.93 8.10
CA PRO A 69 9.48 -10.30 9.25
C PRO A 69 8.29 -9.48 8.74
N HIS A 70 7.12 -9.67 9.37
CA HIS A 70 5.96 -8.86 9.07
C HIS A 70 6.26 -7.41 9.47
N THR A 71 6.68 -6.61 8.51
CA THR A 71 6.80 -5.16 8.66
C THR A 71 5.64 -4.52 7.91
N GLU A 72 4.78 -3.80 8.63
CA GLU A 72 3.71 -2.99 8.06
C GLU A 72 4.32 -1.85 7.23
N ASN A 73 4.63 -2.13 5.97
CA ASN A 73 5.28 -1.19 5.05
C ASN A 73 4.29 -0.27 4.34
N ARG A 74 3.08 -0.07 4.88
CA ARG A 74 2.10 0.89 4.34
C ARG A 74 2.50 2.32 4.68
N GLY A 75 3.66 2.76 4.19
CA GLY A 75 4.01 4.15 3.84
C GLY A 75 3.85 5.25 4.89
N ARG A 76 3.43 4.95 6.11
CA ARG A 76 3.27 5.89 7.20
C ARG A 76 4.28 5.50 8.26
N LYS A 77 5.24 6.38 8.49
CA LYS A 77 6.00 6.33 9.74
C LYS A 77 4.97 6.22 10.88
N PRO A 78 5.20 5.36 11.89
CA PRO A 78 4.34 5.34 13.06
C PRO A 78 4.19 6.77 13.57
N ASP A 79 2.94 7.21 13.72
CA ASP A 79 2.63 8.57 14.10
C ASP A 79 3.25 8.82 15.48
N ALA A 80 4.04 9.89 15.64
CA ALA A 80 4.76 10.17 16.87
C ALA A 80 3.84 10.59 18.04
N LEU A 81 2.53 10.63 17.79
CA LEU A 81 1.51 11.02 18.74
C LEU A 81 1.17 9.88 19.70
N SER A 82 0.96 10.22 20.97
CA SER A 82 0.32 9.32 21.93
C SER A 82 -1.14 9.05 21.52
N ASP A 83 -1.72 7.96 22.03
CA ASP A 83 -3.10 7.60 21.69
C ASP A 83 -4.13 8.65 22.12
N GLU A 84 -3.87 9.36 23.21
CA GLU A 84 -4.67 10.50 23.66
C GLU A 84 -4.64 11.65 22.63
N LEU A 85 -3.45 12.00 22.13
CA LEU A 85 -3.31 13.05 21.12
C LEU A 85 -3.92 12.62 19.77
N LYS A 86 -3.82 11.34 19.42
CA LYS A 86 -4.51 10.78 18.23
C LYS A 86 -6.03 10.92 18.35
N LEU A 87 -6.59 10.63 19.53
CA LEU A 87 -8.03 10.76 19.77
C LEU A 87 -8.49 12.21 19.62
N ARG A 88 -7.76 13.17 20.21
CA ARG A 88 -8.04 14.61 20.07
C ARG A 88 -7.95 15.06 18.61
N ARG A 89 -6.89 14.66 17.90
CA ARG A 89 -6.75 14.92 16.46
C ARG A 89 -7.95 14.38 15.68
N GLN A 90 -8.37 13.15 15.96
CA GLN A 90 -9.52 12.52 15.29
C GLN A 90 -10.83 13.27 15.55
N GLN A 91 -11.06 13.78 16.76
CA GLN A 91 -12.25 14.58 17.08
C GLN A 91 -12.29 15.88 16.24
N ILE A 92 -11.15 16.56 16.07
CA ILE A 92 -11.05 17.76 15.23
C ILE A 92 -11.33 17.42 13.76
N LEU A 93 -10.73 16.34 13.24
CA LEU A 93 -10.97 15.88 11.86
C LEU A 93 -12.46 15.58 11.60
N ARG A 94 -13.14 14.91 12.54
CA ARG A 94 -14.58 14.61 12.43
C ARG A 94 -15.44 15.89 12.43
N ARG A 95 -15.14 16.84 13.33
CA ARG A 95 -15.84 18.13 13.37
C ARG A 95 -15.67 18.90 12.07
N ARG A 96 -14.46 18.95 11.51
CA ARG A 96 -14.20 19.61 10.22
C ARG A 96 -14.97 18.96 9.08
N ALA A 97 -15.02 17.63 9.02
CA ALA A 97 -15.80 16.92 8.01
C ALA A 97 -17.30 17.32 8.07
N SER A 98 -17.85 17.45 9.28
CA SER A 98 -19.22 17.93 9.47
C SER A 98 -19.42 19.36 8.97
N VAL A 99 -18.49 20.28 9.25
CA VAL A 99 -18.56 21.67 8.76
C VAL A 99 -18.49 21.73 7.23
N MET A 100 -17.56 20.98 6.60
CA MET A 100 -17.47 20.89 5.14
C MET A 100 -18.76 20.39 4.50
N GLN A 101 -19.40 19.39 5.11
CA GLN A 101 -20.69 18.88 4.63
C GLN A 101 -21.77 19.97 4.71
N ARG A 102 -21.83 20.73 5.81
CA ARG A 102 -22.78 21.84 5.98
C ARG A 102 -22.56 22.95 4.94
N ILE A 103 -21.30 23.28 4.64
CA ILE A 103 -20.96 24.23 3.57
C ILE A 103 -21.50 23.72 2.23
N GLY A 104 -21.26 22.45 1.89
CA GLY A 104 -21.78 21.86 0.66
C GLY A 104 -23.30 21.95 0.56
N VAL A 105 -24.03 21.72 1.66
CA VAL A 105 -25.49 21.86 1.71
C VAL A 105 -25.92 23.31 1.52
N GLU A 106 -25.29 24.28 2.18
CA GLU A 106 -25.64 25.71 2.02
C GLU A 106 -25.31 26.23 0.62
N MET A 107 -24.28 25.70 -0.04
CA MET A 107 -23.93 26.05 -1.43
C MET A 107 -24.94 25.52 -2.47
N MET A 108 -25.60 24.39 -2.18
CA MET A 108 -26.64 23.82 -3.06
C MET A 108 -28.04 24.44 -2.85
N GLY A 109 -28.27 25.05 -1.69
CA GLY A 109 -29.55 25.67 -1.33
C GLY A 109 -29.64 27.17 -1.68
N ARG A 110 -30.59 27.88 -1.05
CA ARG A 110 -30.55 29.36 -1.03
C ARG A 110 -29.36 29.79 -0.18
N SER A 111 -28.24 30.06 -0.84
CA SER A 111 -27.00 30.50 -0.22
C SER A 111 -27.27 31.67 0.75
N ARG A 112 -26.98 31.44 2.03
CA ARG A 112 -27.01 32.46 3.09
C ARG A 112 -25.58 32.92 3.37
N PRO A 113 -25.17 34.11 2.88
CA PRO A 113 -23.79 34.56 2.98
C PRO A 113 -23.25 34.55 4.41
N ASP A 114 -24.03 35.05 5.38
CA ASP A 114 -23.61 35.13 6.79
C ASP A 114 -23.33 33.75 7.40
N LYS A 115 -24.12 32.75 7.02
CA LYS A 115 -23.95 31.38 7.51
C LYS A 115 -22.71 30.73 6.89
N LEU A 116 -22.41 31.01 5.62
CA LEU A 116 -21.17 30.56 4.99
C LEU A 116 -19.94 31.21 5.62
N VAL A 117 -19.99 32.52 5.90
CA VAL A 117 -18.91 33.23 6.62
C VAL A 117 -18.64 32.57 7.98
N HIS A 118 -19.69 32.29 8.76
CA HIS A 118 -19.55 31.61 10.05
C HIS A 118 -18.92 30.21 9.90
N LEU A 119 -19.37 29.41 8.93
CA LEU A 119 -18.82 28.07 8.71
C LEU A 119 -17.36 28.10 8.26
N THR A 120 -16.96 29.08 7.45
CA THR A 120 -15.55 29.28 7.06
C THR A 120 -14.70 29.67 8.26
N GLN A 121 -15.19 30.57 9.14
CA GLN A 121 -14.50 30.94 10.38
C GLN A 121 -14.29 29.73 11.32
N MET A 122 -15.26 28.80 11.34
CA MET A 122 -15.12 27.54 12.08
C MET A 122 -14.01 26.66 11.51
N LEU A 123 -13.82 26.61 10.18
CA LEU A 123 -12.74 25.86 9.56
C LEU A 123 -11.36 26.42 9.91
N GLU A 124 -11.20 27.74 9.92
CA GLU A 124 -9.95 28.41 10.31
C GLU A 124 -9.59 28.13 11.77
N THR A 125 -10.57 28.22 12.67
CA THR A 125 -10.40 27.88 14.09
C THR A 125 -9.93 26.42 14.25
N MET A 126 -10.49 25.48 13.49
CA MET A 126 -10.08 24.07 13.52
C MET A 126 -8.69 23.85 12.93
N ALA A 127 -8.25 24.67 11.97
CA ALA A 127 -6.89 24.62 11.43
C ALA A 127 -5.87 25.08 12.48
N ALA A 128 -6.17 26.12 13.27
CA ALA A 128 -5.35 26.52 14.41
C ALA A 128 -5.34 25.46 15.52
N GLU A 129 -6.50 24.86 15.83
CA GLU A 129 -6.63 23.85 16.88
C GLU A 129 -5.84 22.56 16.57
N ILE A 130 -5.87 22.08 15.31
CA ILE A 130 -5.20 20.83 14.94
C ILE A 130 -3.67 20.95 14.92
N GLU A 131 -3.14 22.16 14.86
CA GLU A 131 -1.69 22.42 14.82
C GLU A 131 -0.99 21.84 16.06
N ALA A 132 -1.60 22.00 17.23
CA ALA A 132 -1.11 21.45 18.50
C ALA A 132 -1.10 19.90 18.55
N PHE A 133 -1.84 19.23 17.65
CA PHE A 133 -2.01 17.78 17.65
C PHE A 133 -1.33 17.11 16.46
N GLY A 134 -0.09 17.50 16.14
CA GLY A 134 0.69 16.91 15.03
C GLY A 134 0.60 17.69 13.72
N GLY A 135 0.30 19.00 13.79
CA GLY A 135 0.35 19.90 12.65
C GLY A 135 -0.87 19.86 11.73
N VAL A 136 -0.98 20.92 10.93
CA VAL A 136 -2.07 21.12 9.96
C VAL A 136 -1.89 20.20 8.75
N PRO A 137 -2.91 19.38 8.38
CA PRO A 137 -2.88 18.58 7.16
C PRO A 137 -2.60 19.45 5.92
N LYS A 138 -1.78 18.95 4.99
CA LYS A 138 -1.45 19.70 3.75
C LYS A 138 -2.69 20.10 2.92
N SER A 139 -3.76 19.31 2.97
CA SER A 139 -5.01 19.60 2.26
C SER A 139 -5.85 20.71 2.90
N TRP A 140 -5.40 21.28 4.02
CA TRP A 140 -6.07 22.41 4.70
C TRP A 140 -5.30 23.71 4.55
N LYS A 141 -4.06 23.65 4.03
CA LYS A 141 -3.30 24.83 3.59
C LYS A 141 -3.74 25.22 2.19
#